data_AF-A0A9W3YLA3-F1
#
_entry.id   AF-A0A9W3YLA3-F1
#
_cell.length_a   1.000
_cell.length_b   1.000
_cell.length_c   1.000
_cell.angle_alpha   90.00
_cell.angle_beta   90.00
_cell.angle_gamma   90.00
#
_symmetry.space_group_name_H-M   'P 1'
#
loop_
_entity.id
_entity.type
_entity.pdbx_description
1 polymer ?
#
loop_
_entity_poly.entity_id
_entity_poly.type
_entity_poly.pdbx_seq_one_letter_code
_entity_poly.pdbx_strand_id
1 'polypeptide(L)'
;MTKFIYPTDTTRVTSGFRGSRPDHHGIDLAEAGYHPIYAAASGQVSRSYFSSSYGECIMIVHTIDGVTWETVYAHMRSGSRTVNEGDYVSQGQTIGVMGNTGDSSGQHLHFELHKGRWNASKSNAVNPLDHLGKAGGGNNTDKPIQPVGLGIAVNKYPNNGGINLYSQPQGGYFTRVIYDKTPYLIIDAAWYENPMICLGNEAWAALEHFDVQWFSAYSKYPPGGGINTYDSPNGNYTGFVDGSVPYRVFGRLNGYIDIGNNAWVKEEHFNVR
;
A
#
# COMPACT_ATOMS: atom_id res chain seq x y z
N MET A 1 23.65 -5.67 7.61
CA MET A 1 22.23 -5.84 7.25
C MET A 1 21.90 -4.84 6.16
N THR A 2 21.05 -5.22 5.21
CA THR A 2 20.55 -4.33 4.15
C THR A 2 19.60 -3.28 4.75
N LYS A 3 19.80 -2.01 4.40
CA LYS A 3 19.15 -0.86 5.05
C LYS A 3 17.76 -0.56 4.48
N PHE A 4 17.55 -0.93 3.22
CA PHE A 4 16.31 -0.73 2.49
C PHE A 4 15.76 -2.08 2.01
N ILE A 5 14.45 -2.25 2.08
CA ILE A 5 13.75 -3.38 1.44
C ILE A 5 13.41 -3.04 0.00
N TYR A 6 13.14 -4.05 -0.83
CA TYR A 6 12.56 -3.82 -2.15
C TYR A 6 11.26 -3.01 -2.02
N PRO A 7 11.08 -1.96 -2.85
CA PRO A 7 9.96 -1.03 -2.73
C PRO A 7 8.66 -1.58 -3.34
N THR A 8 8.62 -2.84 -3.74
CA THR A 8 7.47 -3.55 -4.30
C THR A 8 7.70 -5.06 -4.19
N ASP A 9 6.73 -5.87 -4.58
CA ASP A 9 6.75 -7.34 -4.50
C ASP A 9 7.38 -8.02 -5.74
N THR A 10 7.89 -7.24 -6.69
CA THR A 10 8.73 -7.72 -7.80
C THR A 10 10.17 -7.25 -7.67
N THR A 11 11.10 -8.09 -8.14
CA THR A 11 12.52 -7.75 -8.26
C THR A 11 12.99 -7.68 -9.72
N ARG A 12 12.06 -7.68 -10.68
CA ARG A 12 12.36 -7.64 -12.11
C ARG A 12 12.75 -6.23 -12.55
N VAL A 13 14.05 -5.99 -12.63
CA VAL A 13 14.62 -4.72 -13.12
C VAL A 13 14.56 -4.69 -14.66
N THR A 14 13.84 -3.73 -15.22
CA THR A 14 13.77 -3.50 -16.68
C THR A 14 14.70 -2.40 -17.17
N SER A 15 15.09 -1.48 -16.29
CA SER A 15 16.06 -0.42 -16.57
C SER A 15 16.90 -0.14 -15.34
N GLY A 16 18.23 -0.11 -15.50
CA GLY A 16 19.18 0.09 -14.40
C GLY A 16 19.62 1.54 -14.25
N PHE A 17 20.19 1.85 -13.08
CA PHE A 17 20.76 3.18 -12.77
C PHE A 17 21.90 3.52 -13.73
N ARG A 18 21.75 4.62 -14.47
CA ARG A 18 22.73 5.13 -15.45
C ARG A 18 23.30 4.05 -16.39
N GLY A 19 22.47 3.07 -16.75
CA GLY A 19 22.84 1.96 -17.64
C GLY A 19 22.74 2.38 -19.11
N SER A 20 21.78 1.80 -19.83
CA SER A 20 21.48 2.18 -21.22
C SER A 20 20.96 3.61 -21.37
N ARG A 21 20.48 4.21 -20.28
CA ARG A 21 20.00 5.60 -20.18
C ARG A 21 20.90 6.34 -19.18
N PRO A 22 21.92 7.10 -19.63
CA PRO A 22 22.88 7.77 -18.73
C PRO A 22 22.26 8.79 -17.75
N ASP A 23 21.08 9.29 -18.09
CA ASP A 23 20.24 10.22 -17.32
C ASP A 23 19.18 9.51 -16.45
N HIS A 24 19.24 8.17 -16.36
CA HIS A 24 18.34 7.40 -15.50
C HIS A 24 18.86 7.35 -14.06
N HIS A 25 18.24 8.14 -13.19
CA HIS A 25 18.69 8.37 -11.80
C HIS A 25 18.13 7.37 -10.78
N GLY A 26 17.50 6.30 -11.25
CA GLY A 26 16.91 5.25 -10.43
C GLY A 26 16.99 3.88 -11.09
N ILE A 27 16.13 2.98 -10.65
CA ILE A 27 15.82 1.72 -11.33
C ILE A 27 14.35 1.67 -11.70
N ASP A 28 14.05 0.97 -12.78
CA ASP A 28 12.68 0.64 -13.15
C ASP A 28 12.41 -0.82 -12.80
N LEU A 29 11.46 -1.04 -11.89
CA LEU A 29 10.93 -2.35 -11.52
C LEU A 29 9.57 -2.52 -12.19
N ALA A 30 9.41 -3.54 -13.01
CA ALA A 30 8.18 -3.71 -13.77
C ALA A 30 7.65 -5.13 -13.64
N GLU A 31 6.36 -5.28 -13.44
CA GLU A 31 5.66 -6.55 -13.56
C GLU A 31 4.19 -6.26 -13.89
N ALA A 32 3.56 -7.18 -14.62
CA ALA A 32 2.17 -7.01 -15.05
C ALA A 32 1.19 -7.35 -13.91
N GLY A 33 0.11 -6.59 -13.81
CA GLY A 33 -0.94 -6.84 -12.82
C GLY A 33 -0.79 -5.99 -11.56
N TYR A 34 -1.11 -6.56 -10.40
CA TYR A 34 -1.06 -5.84 -9.13
C TYR A 34 0.33 -5.86 -8.52
N HIS A 35 0.92 -4.68 -8.31
CA HIS A 35 2.16 -4.55 -7.56
C HIS A 35 2.04 -3.38 -6.56
N PRO A 36 1.84 -3.65 -5.26
CA PRO A 36 1.89 -2.62 -4.23
C PRO A 36 3.28 -1.99 -4.17
N ILE A 37 3.31 -0.70 -3.87
CA ILE A 37 4.55 0.03 -3.61
C ILE A 37 4.66 0.24 -2.10
N TYR A 38 5.80 -0.15 -1.55
CA TYR A 38 6.11 -0.08 -0.13
C TYR A 38 7.17 1.00 0.15
N ALA A 39 7.07 1.66 1.31
CA ALA A 39 8.17 2.47 1.82
C ALA A 39 9.40 1.59 2.06
N ALA A 40 10.49 1.85 1.32
CA ALA A 40 11.71 1.06 1.37
C ALA A 40 12.43 1.13 2.73
N ALA A 41 12.17 2.17 3.52
CA ALA A 41 12.59 2.33 4.91
C ALA A 41 11.60 3.23 5.66
N SER A 42 11.60 3.19 7.00
CA SER A 42 10.81 4.13 7.81
C SER A 42 11.29 5.56 7.62
N GLY A 43 10.40 6.54 7.64
CA GLY A 43 10.74 7.93 7.38
C GLY A 43 9.55 8.86 7.40
N GLN A 44 9.78 10.12 7.02
CA GLN A 44 8.75 11.13 6.86
C GLN A 44 8.53 11.42 5.38
N VAL A 45 7.29 11.40 4.91
CA VAL A 45 6.91 11.78 3.55
C VAL A 45 7.25 13.25 3.34
N SER A 46 8.21 13.53 2.46
CA SER A 46 8.61 14.89 2.12
C SER A 46 7.74 15.49 1.03
N ARG A 47 7.16 14.66 0.15
CA ARG A 47 6.22 15.07 -0.91
C ARG A 47 5.27 13.92 -1.26
N SER A 48 4.03 14.24 -1.57
CA SER A 48 3.05 13.32 -2.16
C SER A 48 2.17 14.09 -3.14
N TYR A 49 2.46 13.98 -4.43
CA TYR A 49 1.87 14.88 -5.44
C TYR A 49 1.95 14.33 -6.86
N PHE A 50 1.21 14.96 -7.79
CA PHE A 50 1.32 14.70 -9.21
C PHE A 50 2.40 15.60 -9.84
N SER A 51 3.38 14.99 -10.49
CA SER A 51 4.43 15.62 -11.28
C SER A 51 4.20 15.34 -12.77
N SER A 52 4.47 16.30 -13.65
CA SER A 52 4.38 16.06 -15.10
C SER A 52 5.36 14.99 -15.60
N SER A 53 6.52 14.84 -14.95
CA SER A 53 7.54 13.83 -15.28
C SER A 53 7.32 12.54 -14.51
N TYR A 54 7.41 12.60 -13.18
CA TYR A 54 7.26 11.41 -12.32
C TYR A 54 5.82 10.87 -12.25
N GLY A 55 4.82 11.58 -12.76
CA GLY A 55 3.43 11.20 -12.59
C GLY A 55 2.99 11.32 -11.13
N GLU A 56 2.11 10.42 -10.71
CA GLU A 56 1.80 10.25 -9.29
C GLU A 56 3.05 9.75 -8.57
N CYS A 57 3.55 10.53 -7.62
CA CYS A 57 4.80 10.20 -6.94
C CYS A 57 4.77 10.56 -5.46
N ILE A 58 5.61 9.84 -4.71
CA ILE A 58 5.87 10.03 -3.29
C ILE A 58 7.38 10.14 -3.11
N MET A 59 7.80 11.02 -2.20
CA MET A 59 9.18 11.12 -1.74
C MET A 59 9.22 10.96 -0.22
N ILE A 60 10.17 10.18 0.29
CA ILE A 60 10.29 9.90 1.73
C ILE A 60 11.71 10.15 2.18
N VAL A 61 11.85 10.91 3.26
CA VAL A 61 13.13 11.17 3.92
C VAL A 61 13.32 10.25 5.11
N HIS A 62 14.53 9.69 5.17
CA HIS A 62 14.94 8.73 6.17
C HIS A 62 16.18 9.24 6.90
N THR A 63 16.28 8.89 8.18
CA THR A 63 17.53 9.01 8.94
C THR A 63 17.96 7.60 9.33
N ILE A 64 19.03 7.10 8.71
CA ILE A 64 19.53 5.73 8.93
C ILE A 64 21.00 5.82 9.31
N ASP A 65 21.33 5.34 10.50
CA ASP A 65 22.68 5.43 11.10
C ASP A 65 23.24 6.86 11.11
N GLY A 66 22.39 7.85 11.43
CA GLY A 66 22.75 9.27 11.47
C GLY A 66 22.94 9.92 10.09
N VAL A 67 22.69 9.20 8.99
CA VAL A 67 22.79 9.73 7.62
C VAL A 67 21.39 9.98 7.07
N THR A 68 21.18 11.15 6.47
CA THR A 68 19.95 11.47 5.73
C THR A 68 19.94 10.77 4.37
N TRP A 69 18.81 10.17 4.04
CA TRP A 69 18.51 9.60 2.72
C TRP A 69 17.15 10.08 2.26
N GLU A 70 16.93 10.09 0.95
CA GLU A 70 15.62 10.33 0.37
C GLU A 70 15.33 9.30 -0.73
N THR A 71 14.15 8.71 -0.70
CA THR A 71 13.66 7.78 -1.74
C THR A 71 12.58 8.44 -2.56
N VAL A 72 12.55 8.14 -3.86
CA VAL A 72 11.50 8.59 -4.79
C VAL A 72 10.77 7.36 -5.33
N TYR A 73 9.44 7.40 -5.30
CA TYR A 73 8.55 6.38 -5.86
C TYR A 73 7.68 7.06 -6.89
N ALA A 74 7.85 6.72 -8.17
CA ALA A 74 7.23 7.41 -9.28
C ALA A 74 6.43 6.47 -10.18
N HIS A 75 5.68 7.09 -11.09
CA HIS A 75 4.75 6.48 -12.04
C HIS A 75 3.66 5.65 -11.34
N MET A 76 3.28 6.02 -10.12
CA MET A 76 2.20 5.33 -9.41
C MET A 76 0.90 5.44 -10.20
N ARG A 77 -0.04 4.53 -9.94
CA ARG A 77 -1.37 4.62 -10.53
C ARG A 77 -2.10 5.88 -10.05
N SER A 78 -2.83 6.54 -10.95
CA SER A 78 -3.70 7.69 -10.62
C SER A 78 -4.58 7.42 -9.40
N GLY A 79 -4.44 8.28 -8.37
CA GLY A 79 -5.25 8.22 -7.15
C GLY A 79 -4.89 7.06 -6.21
N SER A 80 -3.78 6.36 -6.45
CA SER A 80 -3.36 5.23 -5.61
C SER A 80 -2.49 5.62 -4.42
N ARG A 81 -1.99 6.85 -4.34
CA ARG A 81 -1.21 7.33 -3.19
C ARG A 81 -2.03 7.22 -1.90
N THR A 82 -1.45 6.61 -0.88
CA THR A 82 -2.13 6.36 0.41
C THR A 82 -1.63 7.23 1.55
N VAL A 83 -0.65 8.11 1.30
CA VAL A 83 -0.02 9.00 2.28
C VAL A 83 0.13 10.41 1.73
N ASN A 84 0.18 11.39 2.63
CA ASN A 84 0.34 12.81 2.34
C ASN A 84 1.70 13.34 2.79
N GLU A 85 2.07 14.53 2.30
CA GLU A 85 3.25 15.24 2.81
C GLU A 85 3.15 15.47 4.33
N GLY A 86 4.24 15.18 5.04
CA GLY A 86 4.33 15.28 6.50
C GLY A 86 4.06 13.97 7.25
N ASP A 87 3.38 13.00 6.63
CA ASP A 87 3.07 11.71 7.25
C ASP A 87 4.36 10.93 7.61
N TYR A 88 4.34 10.24 8.75
CA TYR A 88 5.38 9.26 9.08
C TYR A 88 4.96 7.87 8.59
N VAL A 89 5.87 7.20 7.92
CA VAL A 89 5.67 5.84 7.39
C VAL A 89 6.67 4.86 7.98
N SER A 90 6.23 3.61 8.12
CA SER A 90 7.10 2.51 8.53
C SER A 90 7.68 1.77 7.33
N GLN A 91 8.87 1.19 7.44
CA GLN A 91 9.42 0.31 6.42
C GLN A 91 8.41 -0.81 6.10
N GLY A 92 8.10 -1.00 4.81
CA GLY A 92 7.11 -1.97 4.35
C GLY A 92 5.67 -1.44 4.26
N GLN A 93 5.37 -0.25 4.78
CA GLN A 93 4.05 0.36 4.62
C GLN A 93 3.72 0.55 3.14
N THR A 94 2.55 0.08 2.70
CA THR A 94 2.02 0.41 1.37
C THR A 94 1.74 1.89 1.26
N ILE A 95 2.38 2.53 0.28
CA ILE A 95 2.29 3.97 0.00
C ILE A 95 1.62 4.27 -1.35
N GLY A 96 1.45 3.27 -2.20
CA GLY A 96 0.66 3.37 -3.42
C GLY A 96 0.70 2.08 -4.24
N VAL A 97 0.32 2.17 -5.52
CA VAL A 97 0.29 1.04 -6.44
C VAL A 97 1.07 1.38 -7.70
N MET A 98 1.85 0.41 -8.20
CA MET A 98 2.58 0.53 -9.46
C MET A 98 1.61 0.92 -10.59
N GLY A 99 2.02 1.83 -11.45
CA GLY A 99 1.16 2.35 -12.50
C GLY A 99 1.95 2.81 -13.73
N ASN A 100 1.35 3.76 -14.46
CA ASN A 100 1.87 4.26 -15.72
C ASN A 100 1.49 5.75 -15.91
N THR A 101 1.69 6.58 -14.90
CA THR A 101 1.41 8.02 -14.96
C THR A 101 2.68 8.84 -15.22
N GLY A 102 2.53 10.07 -15.72
CA GLY A 102 3.67 10.91 -16.06
C GLY A 102 4.36 10.48 -17.36
N ASP A 103 5.66 10.71 -17.44
CA ASP A 103 6.50 10.32 -18.58
C ASP A 103 6.88 8.84 -18.50
N SER A 104 5.91 7.97 -18.81
CA SER A 104 6.02 6.52 -18.71
C SER A 104 5.30 5.85 -19.89
N SER A 105 5.90 4.80 -20.45
CA SER A 105 5.39 4.07 -21.63
C SER A 105 4.73 2.73 -21.31
N GLY A 106 4.80 2.28 -20.06
CA GLY A 106 4.20 1.04 -19.60
C GLY A 106 4.29 0.91 -18.08
N GLN A 107 3.55 -0.06 -17.51
CA GLN A 107 3.49 -0.22 -16.06
C GLN A 107 4.86 -0.53 -15.46
N HIS A 108 5.34 0.35 -14.58
CA HIS A 108 6.55 0.14 -13.79
C HIS A 108 6.58 1.06 -12.57
N LEU A 109 7.43 0.73 -11.61
CA LEU A 109 7.86 1.63 -10.54
C LEU A 109 9.24 2.17 -10.91
N HIS A 110 9.33 3.48 -11.09
CA HIS A 110 10.61 4.16 -11.08
C HIS A 110 10.99 4.49 -9.64
N PHE A 111 12.12 3.95 -9.18
CA PHE A 111 12.62 4.08 -7.82
C PHE A 111 14.00 4.74 -7.80
N GLU A 112 14.10 5.92 -7.19
CA GLU A 112 15.37 6.60 -6.96
C GLU A 112 15.80 6.50 -5.50
N LEU A 113 17.10 6.46 -5.26
CA LEU A 113 17.71 6.54 -3.93
C LEU A 113 18.75 7.66 -3.91
N HIS A 114 18.62 8.57 -2.95
CA HIS A 114 19.50 9.72 -2.78
C HIS A 114 20.19 9.67 -1.43
N LYS A 115 21.51 9.89 -1.44
CA LYS A 115 22.28 10.12 -0.20
C LYS A 115 22.23 11.61 0.13
N GLY A 116 21.40 11.97 1.11
CA GLY A 116 20.93 13.34 1.35
C GLY A 116 19.54 13.60 0.72
N ARG A 117 19.07 14.85 0.79
CA ARG A 117 17.78 15.25 0.21
C ARG A 117 17.83 15.17 -1.33
N TRP A 118 16.71 14.77 -1.94
CA TRP A 118 16.49 14.86 -3.38
C TRP A 118 16.72 16.31 -3.84
N ASN A 119 17.38 16.47 -4.99
CA ASN A 119 17.58 17.76 -5.62
C ASN A 119 17.38 17.64 -7.13
N ALA A 120 17.00 18.75 -7.78
CA ALA A 120 16.64 18.74 -9.20
C ALA A 120 17.78 18.26 -10.13
N SER A 121 19.04 18.46 -9.74
CA SER A 121 20.20 17.97 -10.51
C SER A 121 20.46 16.47 -10.31
N LYS A 122 19.81 15.84 -9.32
CA LYS A 122 19.96 14.44 -8.94
C LYS A 122 21.42 14.03 -8.76
N SER A 123 22.25 14.99 -8.33
CA SER A 123 23.70 14.87 -8.17
C SER A 123 24.10 13.89 -7.08
N ASN A 124 23.19 13.63 -6.13
CA ASN A 124 23.37 12.71 -5.03
C ASN A 124 22.57 11.39 -5.18
N ALA A 125 22.02 11.13 -6.37
CA ALA A 125 21.42 9.85 -6.70
C ALA A 125 22.50 8.76 -6.70
N VAL A 126 22.21 7.63 -6.07
CA VAL A 126 23.06 6.44 -6.02
C VAL A 126 22.31 5.26 -6.60
N ASN A 127 23.04 4.23 -7.03
CA ASN A 127 22.42 3.01 -7.54
C ASN A 127 21.61 2.30 -6.44
N PRO A 128 20.27 2.22 -6.54
CA PRO A 128 19.45 1.57 -5.52
C PRO A 128 19.82 0.11 -5.26
N LEU A 129 20.23 -0.64 -6.28
CA LEU A 129 20.54 -2.07 -6.17
C LEU A 129 21.71 -2.37 -5.22
N ASP A 130 22.60 -1.39 -4.99
CA ASP A 130 23.71 -1.54 -4.03
C ASP A 130 23.24 -1.47 -2.57
N HIS A 131 21.99 -1.07 -2.33
CA HIS A 131 21.44 -0.76 -1.01
C HIS A 131 20.19 -1.57 -0.63
N LEU A 132 19.57 -2.25 -1.60
CA LEU A 132 18.39 -3.09 -1.40
C LEU A 132 18.74 -4.48 -0.83
N GLY A 133 17.84 -5.03 0.00
CA GLY A 133 17.90 -6.41 0.49
C GLY A 133 17.94 -7.46 -0.62
N LYS A 134 18.57 -8.63 -0.39
CA LYS A 134 18.42 -9.78 -1.29
C LYS A 134 16.95 -10.20 -1.34
N ALA A 135 16.41 -10.43 -2.53
CA ALA A 135 15.06 -10.95 -2.75
C ALA A 135 14.88 -12.30 -2.03
N GLY A 136 14.28 -12.30 -0.84
CA GLY A 136 13.92 -13.51 -0.12
C GLY A 136 12.56 -13.99 -0.60
N GLY A 137 12.49 -15.22 -1.11
CA GLY A 137 11.23 -15.89 -1.45
C GLY A 137 10.33 -15.96 -0.23
N GLY A 138 9.24 -15.18 -0.24
CA GLY A 138 8.42 -14.94 0.93
C GLY A 138 7.50 -16.12 1.24
N ASN A 139 7.68 -16.70 2.42
CA ASN A 139 6.57 -17.37 3.10
C ASN A 139 5.48 -16.31 3.39
N ASN A 140 4.22 -16.72 3.58
CA ASN A 140 3.10 -15.79 3.83
C ASN A 140 3.32 -14.83 5.03
N THR A 141 4.32 -15.08 5.87
CA THR A 141 4.78 -14.25 7.00
C THR A 141 5.81 -13.17 6.63
N ASP A 142 6.14 -13.00 5.34
CA ASP A 142 7.08 -11.97 4.83
C ASP A 142 6.36 -10.83 4.07
N LYS A 143 5.03 -10.89 3.98
CA LYS A 143 4.21 -9.84 3.36
C LYS A 143 4.28 -8.53 4.17
N PRO A 144 4.57 -7.37 3.58
CA PRO A 144 4.78 -6.14 4.33
C PRO A 144 3.56 -5.69 5.14
N ILE A 145 3.80 -5.09 6.31
CA ILE A 145 2.73 -4.63 7.22
C ILE A 145 1.91 -3.54 6.52
N GLN A 146 0.59 -3.73 6.49
CA GLN A 146 -0.39 -2.81 5.92
C GLN A 146 -0.95 -1.93 7.05
N PRO A 147 -0.59 -0.65 7.16
CA PRO A 147 -1.10 0.22 8.24
C PRO A 147 -2.49 0.78 7.97
N VAL A 148 -2.99 0.63 6.74
CA VAL A 148 -4.34 1.06 6.35
C VAL A 148 -4.99 0.02 5.44
N GLY A 149 -6.31 0.11 5.33
CA GLY A 149 -7.12 -0.69 4.43
C GLY A 149 -7.45 -2.10 4.91
N LEU A 150 -8.40 -2.71 4.22
CA LEU A 150 -9.04 -3.98 4.56
C LEU A 150 -8.63 -5.10 3.60
N GLY A 151 -8.16 -4.74 2.40
CA GLY A 151 -7.81 -5.68 1.35
C GLY A 151 -7.62 -4.96 0.02
N ILE A 152 -7.40 -5.73 -1.04
CA ILE A 152 -7.20 -5.23 -2.40
C ILE A 152 -8.29 -5.77 -3.31
N ALA A 153 -8.97 -4.88 -4.03
CA ALA A 153 -10.05 -5.19 -4.95
C ALA A 153 -9.60 -5.04 -6.42
N VAL A 154 -9.86 -6.06 -7.23
CA VAL A 154 -9.57 -6.08 -8.68
C VAL A 154 -10.86 -6.27 -9.45
N ASN A 155 -11.10 -5.46 -10.49
CA ASN A 155 -12.26 -5.65 -11.37
C ASN A 155 -12.26 -7.06 -11.97
N LYS A 156 -13.30 -7.85 -11.68
CA LYS A 156 -13.39 -9.25 -12.12
C LYS A 156 -13.66 -9.38 -13.62
N TYR A 157 -14.31 -8.39 -14.22
CA TYR A 157 -14.81 -8.49 -15.59
C TYR A 157 -13.69 -8.47 -16.63
N PRO A 158 -13.71 -9.36 -17.65
CA PRO A 158 -12.82 -9.27 -18.79
C PRO A 158 -13.20 -8.08 -19.70
N ASN A 159 -12.27 -7.62 -20.53
CA ASN A 159 -12.49 -6.62 -21.60
C ASN A 159 -13.07 -5.28 -21.14
N ASN A 160 -12.55 -4.72 -20.05
CA ASN A 160 -12.98 -3.42 -19.55
C ASN A 160 -14.48 -3.37 -19.17
N GLY A 161 -15.03 -4.42 -18.56
CA GLY A 161 -16.38 -4.37 -18.01
C GLY A 161 -16.49 -3.27 -16.94
N GLY A 162 -17.37 -2.31 -17.15
CA GLY A 162 -17.49 -1.13 -16.29
C GLY A 162 -18.10 -1.45 -14.93
N ILE A 163 -17.49 -0.93 -13.85
CA ILE A 163 -18.05 -0.95 -12.50
C ILE A 163 -18.45 0.47 -12.11
N ASN A 164 -19.71 0.65 -11.72
CA ASN A 164 -20.21 1.93 -11.23
C ASN A 164 -19.67 2.21 -9.82
N LEU A 165 -19.24 3.44 -9.61
CA LEU A 165 -18.90 3.99 -8.31
C LEU A 165 -20.00 4.93 -7.82
N TYR A 166 -20.15 5.02 -6.50
CA TYR A 166 -21.20 5.77 -5.81
C TYR A 166 -20.59 6.60 -4.66
N SER A 167 -21.22 7.72 -4.33
CA SER A 167 -20.72 8.64 -3.29
C SER A 167 -20.73 8.07 -1.87
N GLN A 168 -21.64 7.15 -1.58
CA GLN A 168 -21.80 6.51 -0.29
C GLN A 168 -22.36 5.09 -0.46
N PRO A 169 -22.28 4.23 0.56
CA PRO A 169 -23.00 2.96 0.57
C PRO A 169 -24.50 3.22 0.49
N GLN A 170 -25.26 2.32 -0.14
CA GLN A 170 -26.74 2.29 -0.16
C GLN A 170 -27.44 3.66 -0.34
N GLY A 171 -27.95 3.92 -1.55
CA GLY A 171 -28.66 5.17 -1.84
C GLY A 171 -27.74 6.37 -2.12
N GLY A 172 -26.44 6.13 -2.27
CA GLY A 172 -25.52 7.11 -2.87
C GLY A 172 -25.82 7.37 -4.34
N TYR A 173 -25.47 8.55 -4.82
CA TYR A 173 -25.58 8.90 -6.24
C TYR A 173 -24.37 8.35 -7.01
N PHE A 174 -24.60 8.03 -8.28
CA PHE A 174 -23.55 7.60 -9.21
C PHE A 174 -22.48 8.70 -9.37
N THR A 175 -21.21 8.31 -9.31
CA THR A 175 -20.07 9.24 -9.48
C THR A 175 -19.33 9.03 -10.80
N ARG A 176 -18.83 7.82 -11.05
CA ARG A 176 -18.10 7.47 -12.28
C ARG A 176 -18.09 5.96 -12.54
N VAL A 177 -17.58 5.56 -13.70
CA VAL A 177 -17.31 4.16 -14.05
C VAL A 177 -15.81 3.90 -14.03
N ILE A 178 -15.40 2.77 -13.47
CA ILE A 178 -14.04 2.22 -13.65
C ILE A 178 -14.09 1.04 -14.60
N TYR A 179 -13.16 1.00 -15.53
CA TYR A 179 -13.13 0.00 -16.59
C TYR A 179 -11.94 -0.93 -16.46
N ASP A 180 -10.80 -0.38 -16.03
CA ASP A 180 -9.57 -1.14 -15.97
C ASP A 180 -9.59 -2.21 -14.87
N LYS A 181 -8.66 -3.17 -14.99
CA LYS A 181 -8.40 -4.20 -13.99
C LYS A 181 -7.44 -3.72 -12.91
N THR A 182 -7.18 -2.43 -12.82
CA THR A 182 -6.14 -2.00 -11.92
C THR A 182 -6.65 -2.03 -10.47
N PRO A 183 -5.82 -2.49 -9.50
CA PRO A 183 -6.30 -2.88 -8.18
C PRO A 183 -6.41 -1.71 -7.23
N TYR A 184 -7.41 -1.75 -6.35
CA TYR A 184 -7.73 -0.69 -5.41
C TYR A 184 -7.55 -1.18 -3.98
N LEU A 185 -6.90 -0.36 -3.14
CA LEU A 185 -6.96 -0.54 -1.69
C LEU A 185 -8.40 -0.30 -1.25
N ILE A 186 -8.96 -1.28 -0.53
CA ILE A 186 -10.25 -1.15 0.13
C ILE A 186 -9.99 -0.35 1.41
N ILE A 187 -10.43 0.90 1.45
CA ILE A 187 -10.22 1.77 2.62
C ILE A 187 -11.32 1.62 3.67
N ASP A 188 -12.50 1.17 3.24
CA ASP A 188 -13.66 0.96 4.10
C ASP A 188 -14.62 -0.06 3.46
N ALA A 189 -15.53 -0.62 4.25
CA ALA A 189 -16.53 -1.56 3.78
C ALA A 189 -17.84 -1.44 4.57
N ALA A 190 -18.95 -1.61 3.86
CA ALA A 190 -20.28 -1.60 4.43
C ALA A 190 -20.94 -2.97 4.24
N TRP A 191 -21.12 -3.69 5.35
CA TRP A 191 -21.51 -5.11 5.39
C TRP A 191 -23.03 -5.32 5.48
N TYR A 192 -23.77 -4.77 4.51
CA TYR A 192 -25.20 -5.03 4.35
C TYR A 192 -25.47 -6.33 3.56
N GLU A 193 -26.74 -6.64 3.29
CA GLU A 193 -27.15 -7.78 2.43
C GLU A 193 -26.44 -7.74 1.06
N ASN A 194 -26.33 -6.55 0.48
CA ASN A 194 -25.47 -6.28 -0.68
C ASN A 194 -24.24 -5.48 -0.23
N PRO A 195 -23.12 -6.15 0.09
CA PRO A 195 -21.95 -5.48 0.65
C PRO A 195 -21.30 -4.56 -0.37
N MET A 196 -20.83 -3.41 0.12
CA MET A 196 -20.11 -2.42 -0.68
C MET A 196 -18.73 -2.17 -0.09
N ILE A 197 -17.77 -1.86 -0.95
CA ILE A 197 -16.40 -1.51 -0.58
C ILE A 197 -16.08 -0.09 -1.06
N CYS A 198 -15.32 0.65 -0.25
CA CYS A 198 -14.85 1.98 -0.58
C CYS A 198 -13.42 1.91 -1.11
N LEU A 199 -13.19 2.48 -2.29
CA LEU A 199 -11.91 2.47 -2.98
C LEU A 199 -11.13 3.80 -2.83
N GLY A 200 -11.59 4.70 -1.94
CA GLY A 200 -11.04 6.05 -1.74
C GLY A 200 -11.99 7.16 -2.21
N ASN A 201 -11.92 8.35 -1.60
CA ASN A 201 -12.59 9.58 -2.08
C ASN A 201 -14.04 9.38 -2.57
N GLU A 202 -14.92 8.85 -1.70
CA GLU A 202 -16.34 8.63 -2.04
C GLU A 202 -16.54 7.74 -3.29
N ALA A 203 -15.68 6.73 -3.46
CA ALA A 203 -15.77 5.73 -4.52
C ALA A 203 -16.24 4.38 -3.96
N TRP A 204 -17.53 4.29 -3.64
CA TRP A 204 -18.16 3.05 -3.19
C TRP A 204 -18.60 2.19 -4.36
N ALA A 205 -18.38 0.89 -4.29
CA ALA A 205 -18.79 -0.05 -5.32
C ALA A 205 -19.32 -1.35 -4.70
N ALA A 206 -20.23 -2.03 -5.39
CA ALA A 206 -20.71 -3.32 -4.94
C ALA A 206 -19.56 -4.35 -4.96
N LEU A 207 -19.36 -5.02 -3.83
CA LEU A 207 -18.26 -5.97 -3.64
C LEU A 207 -18.27 -7.10 -4.67
N GLU A 208 -19.47 -7.51 -5.11
CA GLU A 208 -19.62 -8.60 -6.07
C GLU A 208 -18.89 -8.39 -7.39
N HIS A 209 -18.55 -7.15 -7.75
CA HIS A 209 -17.86 -6.84 -9.01
C HIS A 209 -16.34 -7.04 -8.94
N PHE A 210 -15.80 -7.44 -7.79
CA PHE A 210 -14.36 -7.54 -7.58
C PHE A 210 -13.91 -8.94 -7.18
N ASP A 211 -12.75 -9.32 -7.70
CA ASP A 211 -11.91 -10.33 -7.07
C ASP A 211 -11.15 -9.63 -5.93
N VAL A 212 -11.34 -10.09 -4.69
CA VAL A 212 -10.77 -9.42 -3.51
C VAL A 212 -9.79 -10.31 -2.77
N GLN A 213 -8.60 -9.77 -2.54
CA GLN A 213 -7.64 -10.30 -1.58
C GLN A 213 -7.74 -9.51 -0.27
N TRP A 214 -8.38 -10.11 0.74
CA TRP A 214 -8.51 -9.50 2.06
C TRP A 214 -7.19 -9.53 2.82
N PHE A 215 -6.94 -8.47 3.58
CA PHE A 215 -5.89 -8.48 4.58
C PHE A 215 -6.29 -9.31 5.79
N SER A 216 -5.27 -9.84 6.46
CA SER A 216 -5.42 -10.60 7.68
C SER A 216 -4.55 -10.02 8.79
N ALA A 217 -5.11 -9.95 9.99
CA ALA A 217 -4.43 -9.55 11.21
C ALA A 217 -3.77 -10.77 11.86
N TYR A 218 -2.45 -10.76 11.95
CA TYR A 218 -1.65 -11.80 12.59
C TYR A 218 -1.24 -11.34 13.98
N SER A 219 -1.51 -12.14 15.01
CA SER A 219 -1.05 -11.85 16.37
C SER A 219 0.46 -11.64 16.42
N LYS A 220 0.91 -10.61 17.15
CA LYS A 220 2.33 -10.42 17.50
C LYS A 220 2.79 -11.36 18.62
N TYR A 221 1.85 -12.04 19.28
CA TYR A 221 2.09 -12.96 20.39
C TYR A 221 1.96 -14.42 19.95
N PRO A 222 2.65 -15.36 20.61
CA PRO A 222 2.45 -16.79 20.39
C PRO A 222 0.98 -17.21 20.60
N PRO A 223 0.52 -18.29 19.94
CA PRO A 223 -0.80 -18.85 20.17
C PRO A 223 -1.10 -19.08 21.65
N GLY A 224 -2.28 -18.65 22.10
CA GLY A 224 -2.71 -18.73 23.50
C GLY A 224 -2.47 -17.45 24.31
N GLY A 225 -1.78 -16.46 23.75
CA GLY A 225 -1.70 -15.11 24.33
C GLY A 225 -3.04 -14.41 24.14
N GLY A 226 -3.89 -14.39 25.16
CA GLY A 226 -5.20 -13.73 25.09
C GLY A 226 -5.10 -12.25 24.72
N ILE A 227 -5.80 -11.84 23.67
CA ILE A 227 -5.90 -10.44 23.20
C ILE A 227 -7.34 -9.98 23.41
N ASN A 228 -7.52 -8.91 24.18
CA ASN A 228 -8.86 -8.40 24.50
C ASN A 228 -9.65 -7.99 23.26
N THR A 229 -10.94 -8.31 23.27
CA THR A 229 -11.94 -7.84 22.32
C THR A 229 -12.86 -6.80 22.97
N TYR A 230 -13.42 -5.93 22.13
CA TYR A 230 -14.32 -4.84 22.52
C TYR A 230 -15.56 -4.81 21.60
N ASP A 231 -16.66 -4.22 22.05
CA ASP A 231 -17.90 -4.07 21.27
C ASP A 231 -17.83 -2.95 20.21
N SER A 232 -16.83 -2.08 20.32
CA SER A 232 -16.57 -0.94 19.45
C SER A 232 -15.17 -0.37 19.74
N PRO A 233 -14.60 0.48 18.86
CA PRO A 233 -13.38 1.20 19.17
C PRO A 233 -13.52 2.05 20.44
N ASN A 234 -12.64 1.84 21.41
CA ASN A 234 -12.72 2.41 22.77
C ASN A 234 -13.98 2.06 23.55
N GLY A 235 -14.66 0.97 23.14
CA GLY A 235 -15.87 0.46 23.78
C GLY A 235 -15.61 -0.45 24.97
N ASN A 236 -16.64 -1.22 25.34
CA ASN A 236 -16.58 -2.11 26.48
C ASN A 236 -15.86 -3.41 26.12
N TYR A 237 -15.14 -3.98 27.08
CA TYR A 237 -14.56 -5.31 26.98
C TYR A 237 -15.65 -6.37 26.74
N THR A 238 -15.42 -7.25 25.77
CA THR A 238 -16.36 -8.33 25.40
C THR A 238 -15.77 -9.73 25.55
N GLY A 239 -14.46 -9.87 25.76
CA GLY A 239 -13.79 -11.16 25.78
C GLY A 239 -12.35 -11.08 25.31
N PHE A 240 -11.82 -12.20 24.81
CA PHE A 240 -10.50 -12.26 24.20
C PHE A 240 -10.44 -13.27 23.05
N VAL A 241 -9.46 -13.10 22.17
CA VAL A 241 -9.05 -14.08 21.16
C VAL A 241 -7.64 -14.59 21.47
N ASP A 242 -7.31 -15.81 21.03
CA ASP A 242 -6.05 -16.47 21.40
C ASP A 242 -4.88 -16.23 20.42
N GLY A 243 -5.14 -15.56 19.30
CA GLY A 243 -4.12 -15.25 18.29
C GLY A 243 -3.56 -16.48 17.57
N SER A 244 -4.18 -17.65 17.71
CA SER A 244 -3.70 -18.92 17.14
C SER A 244 -3.81 -18.99 15.62
N VAL A 245 -4.74 -18.23 15.04
CA VAL A 245 -4.98 -18.12 13.61
C VAL A 245 -5.06 -16.65 13.20
N PRO A 246 -4.73 -16.31 11.94
CA PRO A 246 -4.96 -14.96 11.43
C PRO A 246 -6.45 -14.65 11.31
N TYR A 247 -6.81 -13.41 11.61
CA TYR A 247 -8.19 -12.92 11.51
C TYR A 247 -8.37 -12.08 10.26
N ARG A 248 -9.47 -12.28 9.52
CA ARG A 248 -9.83 -11.37 8.43
C ARG A 248 -10.13 -9.98 9.00
N VAL A 249 -9.67 -8.95 8.32
CA VAL A 249 -9.97 -7.55 8.67
C VAL A 249 -11.26 -7.12 8.00
N PHE A 250 -12.30 -6.85 8.79
CA PHE A 250 -13.62 -6.39 8.32
C PHE A 250 -13.79 -4.87 8.40
N GLY A 251 -13.04 -4.21 9.28
CA GLY A 251 -13.04 -2.77 9.45
C GLY A 251 -11.80 -2.32 10.21
N ARG A 252 -11.40 -1.06 10.04
CA ARG A 252 -10.38 -0.42 10.88
C ARG A 252 -10.82 0.98 11.25
N LEU A 253 -10.76 1.30 12.53
CA LEU A 253 -11.18 2.60 13.04
C LEU A 253 -10.46 2.91 14.35
N ASN A 254 -9.86 4.11 14.44
CA ASN A 254 -9.24 4.64 15.65
C ASN A 254 -8.20 3.70 16.31
N GLY A 255 -7.42 2.97 15.52
CA GLY A 255 -6.42 2.02 16.01
C GLY A 255 -7.00 0.67 16.48
N TYR A 256 -8.23 0.36 16.09
CA TYR A 256 -8.87 -0.94 16.30
C TYR A 256 -9.18 -1.60 14.95
N ILE A 257 -9.17 -2.93 14.97
CA ILE A 257 -9.53 -3.82 13.86
C ILE A 257 -10.81 -4.55 14.24
N ASP A 258 -11.84 -4.51 13.38
CA ASP A 258 -12.96 -5.44 13.46
C ASP A 258 -12.54 -6.77 12.85
N ILE A 259 -12.55 -7.83 13.66
CA ILE A 259 -12.20 -9.20 13.27
C ILE A 259 -13.45 -10.06 12.99
N GLY A 260 -14.64 -9.44 12.91
CA GLY A 260 -15.92 -10.05 12.58
C GLY A 260 -16.86 -10.13 13.78
N ASN A 261 -18.16 -10.22 13.50
CA ASN A 261 -19.23 -10.24 14.52
C ASN A 261 -19.17 -9.04 15.49
N ASN A 262 -18.68 -7.89 15.02
CA ASN A 262 -18.49 -6.67 15.81
C ASN A 262 -17.55 -6.86 17.01
N ALA A 263 -16.56 -7.76 16.86
CA ALA A 263 -15.48 -7.95 17.82
C ALA A 263 -14.28 -7.10 17.39
N TRP A 264 -14.01 -6.04 18.16
CA TRP A 264 -12.93 -5.11 17.88
C TRP A 264 -11.70 -5.45 18.72
N VAL A 265 -10.52 -5.45 18.12
CA VAL A 265 -9.23 -5.65 18.81
C VAL A 265 -8.32 -4.46 18.57
N LYS A 266 -7.44 -4.14 19.53
CA LYS A 266 -6.45 -3.08 19.33
C LYS A 266 -5.42 -3.50 18.29
N GLU A 267 -5.24 -2.67 17.27
CA GLU A 267 -4.35 -2.92 16.14
C GLU A 267 -2.88 -3.05 16.55
N GLU A 268 -2.47 -2.39 17.64
CA GLU A 268 -1.10 -2.45 18.15
C GLU A 268 -0.62 -3.89 18.47
N HIS A 269 -1.54 -4.82 18.73
CA HIS A 269 -1.26 -6.22 19.01
C HIS A 269 -1.10 -7.10 17.75
N PHE A 270 -1.32 -6.56 16.56
CA PHE A 270 -1.34 -7.32 15.31
C PHE A 270 -0.37 -6.75 14.26
N ASN A 271 0.11 -7.65 13.40
CA ASN A 271 0.69 -7.30 12.11
C ASN A 271 -0.35 -7.58 11.05
N VAL A 272 -0.90 -6.54 10.42
CA VAL A 272 -1.86 -6.73 9.32
C VAL A 272 -1.12 -6.86 8.00
N ARG A 273 -1.50 -7.85 7.18
CA ARG A 273 -0.81 -8.22 5.93
C ARG A 273 -1.78 -8.70 4.87
#